data_AF-A0A0F7WSI4-F1
#
_entry.id   AF-A0A0F7WSI4-F1
#
_cell.length_a   1.000
_cell.length_b   1.000
_cell.length_c   1.000
_cell.angle_alpha   90.00
_cell.angle_beta   90.00
_cell.angle_gamma   90.00
#
_symmetry.space_group_name_H-M   'P 1'
#
loop_
_entity.id
_entity.type
_entity.pdbx_description
1 polymer ?
#
loop_
_entity_poly.entity_id
_entity_poly.type
_entity_poly.pdbx_seq_one_letter_code
_entity_poly.pdbx_strand_id
1 'polypeptide(L)'
;MTDSNPLPSYTDASLYRTPAKHSYPIRLPLNRTDRIEKILKIVTLTLALACALGFSIAAGILAMPIFSAVVVITLAIAAVSLYSLLKKPKLYEILPQIEPESEQSSLSPSPQPPEQQDLPLQIDPLPDPESLPEVSLADLTTPPEELTAITVTPGYEALLEQNWDLLPSLAALDPSFTTETPQQPCFIWKLKDSKLIFISTSGDIAVPRIKTQGRVMIVNAANENISREGGGTNKALSLATSLQCWNASRLPRAHSRSGSQLQPGECRSAKWENSDHTSNDHVPGKAHFLAQLLGPEAAKCNNDPKQAFEVSKKAFHNLFQEAEIIGVDVIQLPLIGCNLFAPSRLLNLGKTRAEWIEAIKLALITSLQDFGWEQDNQEEQKIIILTDKDQPPIIPPRFDLTTP
;
A
#
# COMPACT_ATOMS: atom_id res chain seq x y z
N MET A 1 21.03 24.74 -74.00
CA MET A 1 21.54 23.53 -73.33
C MET A 1 20.50 23.11 -72.31
N THR A 2 19.63 22.23 -72.79
CA THR A 2 18.70 21.39 -72.03
C THR A 2 19.48 20.29 -71.32
N ASP A 3 19.15 20.00 -70.06
CA ASP A 3 18.74 18.66 -69.63
C ASP A 3 18.03 18.77 -68.27
N SER A 4 16.71 18.54 -68.14
CA SER A 4 15.91 17.31 -68.30
C SER A 4 15.71 16.58 -66.95
N ASN A 5 14.66 16.99 -66.20
CA ASN A 5 13.56 16.22 -65.54
C ASN A 5 13.75 14.74 -65.07
N PRO A 6 12.86 14.15 -64.23
CA PRO A 6 11.59 14.66 -63.65
C PRO A 6 11.29 14.28 -62.17
N LEU A 7 10.17 14.80 -61.65
CA LEU A 7 9.40 14.24 -60.52
C LEU A 7 8.92 12.79 -60.82
N PRO A 8 8.77 11.93 -59.81
CA PRO A 8 7.80 10.84 -59.87
C PRO A 8 6.43 11.32 -59.38
N SER A 9 5.44 11.33 -60.28
CA SER A 9 4.05 11.07 -59.92
C SER A 9 3.86 9.55 -59.87
N TYR A 10 3.33 9.02 -58.77
CA TYR A 10 2.40 7.90 -58.86
C TYR A 10 1.40 7.98 -57.72
N THR A 11 0.17 8.15 -58.14
CA THR A 11 -1.06 7.89 -57.43
C THR A 11 -1.01 6.57 -56.68
N ASP A 12 -1.34 6.58 -55.40
CA ASP A 12 -2.07 5.45 -54.83
C ASP A 12 -3.23 5.96 -53.97
N ALA A 13 -4.42 5.75 -54.51
CA ALA A 13 -5.68 6.07 -53.89
C ALA A 13 -5.96 5.02 -52.81
N SER A 14 -5.50 5.27 -51.58
CA SER A 14 -5.94 4.52 -50.40
C SER A 14 -6.31 5.39 -49.19
N LEU A 15 -6.36 6.72 -49.38
CA LEU A 15 -6.73 7.71 -48.36
C LEU A 15 -8.23 7.86 -48.09
N TYR A 16 -9.01 6.79 -48.26
CA TYR A 16 -10.37 6.67 -47.73
C TYR A 16 -10.63 5.24 -47.23
N ARG A 17 -9.88 4.80 -46.22
CA ARG A 17 -10.43 3.85 -45.25
C ARG A 17 -11.00 4.68 -44.12
N THR A 18 -12.32 4.83 -44.13
CA THR A 18 -13.09 5.22 -42.96
C THR A 18 -12.52 4.51 -41.74
N PRO A 19 -12.18 5.21 -40.64
CA PRO A 19 -11.85 4.52 -39.41
C PRO A 19 -13.08 3.68 -39.04
N ALA A 20 -12.90 2.36 -39.03
CA ALA A 20 -13.87 1.44 -38.48
C ALA A 20 -14.21 1.99 -37.09
N LYS A 21 -15.50 2.27 -36.85
CA LYS A 21 -16.05 2.61 -35.53
C LYS A 21 -15.54 1.58 -34.54
N HIS A 22 -14.43 1.89 -33.87
CA HIS A 22 -14.02 1.20 -32.67
C HIS A 22 -14.98 1.70 -31.61
N SER A 23 -16.07 0.96 -31.47
CA SER A 23 -16.93 1.02 -30.31
C SER A 23 -16.06 0.69 -29.11
N TYR A 24 -15.48 1.72 -28.49
CA TYR A 24 -15.00 1.61 -27.12
C TYR A 24 -16.18 1.08 -26.30
N PRO A 25 -16.02 0.03 -25.47
CA PRO A 25 -16.98 -0.19 -24.42
C PRO A 25 -16.88 1.03 -23.51
N ILE A 26 -17.80 1.98 -23.71
CA ILE A 26 -18.11 2.99 -22.71
C ILE A 26 -18.42 2.18 -21.46
N ARG A 27 -17.49 2.14 -20.50
CA ARG A 27 -17.82 1.72 -19.14
C ARG A 27 -18.77 2.78 -18.61
N LEU A 28 -20.06 2.53 -18.85
CA LEU A 28 -21.13 3.20 -18.14
C LEU A 28 -20.80 3.13 -16.65
N PRO A 29 -20.90 4.24 -15.90
CA PRO A 29 -20.76 4.21 -14.46
C PRO A 29 -21.73 3.16 -13.92
N LEU A 30 -21.23 2.26 -13.06
CA LEU A 30 -22.01 1.20 -12.44
C LEU A 30 -23.37 1.76 -12.02
N ASN A 31 -24.42 1.26 -12.68
CA ASN A 31 -25.70 1.93 -12.83
C ASN A 31 -26.28 2.25 -11.44
N ARG A 32 -26.91 3.42 -11.27
CA ARG A 32 -27.52 3.84 -9.98
C ARG A 32 -28.52 2.78 -9.48
N THR A 33 -29.14 2.06 -10.42
CA THR A 33 -30.01 0.90 -10.19
C THR A 33 -29.32 -0.29 -9.52
N ASP A 34 -28.08 -0.62 -9.87
CA ASP A 34 -27.36 -1.78 -9.31
C ASP A 34 -26.95 -1.52 -7.86
N ARG A 35 -26.62 -0.26 -7.55
CA ARG A 35 -26.36 0.19 -6.18
C ARG A 35 -27.64 0.19 -5.35
N ILE A 36 -28.76 0.67 -5.90
CA ILE A 36 -30.07 0.65 -5.24
C ILE A 36 -30.53 -0.80 -5.00
N GLU A 37 -30.33 -1.70 -5.96
CA GLU A 37 -30.71 -3.11 -5.83
C GLU A 37 -29.88 -3.82 -4.74
N LYS A 38 -28.57 -3.56 -4.66
CA LYS A 38 -27.72 -4.09 -3.59
C LYS A 38 -28.11 -3.54 -2.21
N ILE A 39 -28.38 -2.24 -2.12
CA ILE A 39 -28.84 -1.62 -0.86
C ILE A 39 -30.18 -2.20 -0.43
N LEU A 40 -31.14 -2.33 -1.35
CA LEU A 40 -32.46 -2.91 -1.08
C LEU A 40 -32.33 -4.36 -0.61
N LYS A 41 -31.46 -5.17 -1.21
CA LYS A 41 -31.19 -6.56 -0.77
C LYS A 41 -30.58 -6.63 0.63
N ILE A 42 -29.66 -5.73 0.98
CA ILE A 42 -29.05 -5.67 2.33
C ILE A 42 -30.09 -5.24 3.37
N VAL A 43 -30.94 -4.26 3.05
CA VAL A 43 -32.03 -3.80 3.93
C VAL A 43 -33.05 -4.93 4.15
N THR A 44 -33.46 -5.63 3.09
CA THR A 44 -34.39 -6.78 3.19
C THR A 44 -33.80 -7.92 4.03
N LEU A 45 -32.51 -8.23 3.87
CA LEU A 45 -31.83 -9.25 4.67
C LEU A 45 -31.78 -8.87 6.15
N THR A 46 -31.46 -7.60 6.45
CA THR A 46 -31.37 -7.09 7.83
C THR A 46 -32.74 -7.10 8.51
N LEU A 47 -33.79 -6.69 7.79
CA LEU A 47 -35.16 -6.70 8.30
C LEU A 47 -35.68 -8.13 8.51
N ALA A 48 -35.41 -9.04 7.58
CA ALA A 48 -35.80 -10.45 7.72
C ALA A 48 -35.13 -11.12 8.93
N LEU A 49 -33.86 -10.82 9.20
CA LEU A 49 -33.13 -11.35 10.35
C LEU A 49 -33.67 -10.78 11.67
N ALA A 50 -33.96 -9.47 11.72
CA ALA A 50 -34.56 -8.83 12.88
C ALA A 50 -35.95 -9.38 13.20
N CYS A 51 -36.79 -9.58 12.17
CA CYS A 51 -38.10 -10.23 12.31
C CYS A 51 -37.96 -11.68 12.79
N ALA A 52 -37.05 -12.47 12.21
CA ALA A 52 -36.83 -13.86 12.62
C ALA A 52 -36.43 -13.97 14.10
N LEU A 53 -35.55 -13.08 14.58
CA LEU A 53 -35.16 -13.02 15.98
C LEU A 53 -36.32 -12.62 16.89
N GLY A 54 -37.09 -11.59 16.51
CA GLY A 54 -38.27 -11.14 17.27
C GLY A 54 -39.36 -12.21 17.37
N PHE A 55 -39.68 -12.89 16.27
CA PHE A 55 -40.69 -13.95 16.25
C PHE A 55 -40.21 -15.23 16.94
N SER A 56 -38.91 -15.52 16.95
CA SER A 56 -38.37 -16.67 17.71
C SER A 56 -38.51 -16.48 19.22
N ILE A 57 -38.30 -15.24 19.71
CA ILE A 57 -38.49 -14.90 21.12
C ILE A 57 -39.99 -14.99 21.49
N ALA A 58 -40.87 -14.44 20.65
CA ALA A 58 -42.32 -14.52 20.86
C ALA A 58 -42.86 -15.97 20.81
N ALA A 59 -42.35 -16.79 19.89
CA ALA A 59 -42.73 -18.21 19.77
C ALA A 59 -42.32 -19.03 21.00
N GLY A 60 -41.15 -18.74 21.58
CA GLY A 60 -40.69 -19.39 22.81
C GLY A 60 -41.54 -19.05 24.04
N ILE A 61 -42.11 -17.84 24.09
CA ILE A 61 -42.94 -17.38 25.21
C ILE A 61 -44.41 -17.82 25.06
N LEU A 62 -44.96 -17.77 23.85
CA LEU A 62 -46.40 -18.00 23.60
C LEU A 62 -46.74 -19.42 23.13
N ALA A 63 -45.74 -20.28 22.87
CA ALA A 63 -45.89 -21.69 22.45
C ALA A 63 -46.92 -21.91 21.32
N MET A 64 -47.06 -20.93 20.43
CA MET A 64 -48.07 -20.93 19.36
C MET A 64 -47.45 -21.43 18.04
N PRO A 65 -47.99 -22.51 17.44
CA PRO A 65 -47.37 -23.17 16.27
C PRO A 65 -47.34 -22.29 15.01
N ILE A 66 -48.21 -21.28 14.93
CA ILE A 66 -48.31 -20.35 13.80
C ILE A 66 -47.01 -19.53 13.61
N PHE A 67 -46.30 -19.20 14.69
CA PHE A 67 -45.06 -18.43 14.59
C PHE A 67 -43.87 -19.26 14.07
N SER A 68 -43.89 -20.58 14.22
CA SER A 68 -42.83 -21.45 13.67
C SER A 68 -42.82 -21.42 12.14
N ALA A 69 -43.99 -21.40 11.50
CA ALA A 69 -44.12 -21.31 10.05
C ALA A 69 -43.60 -19.96 9.53
N VAL A 70 -43.85 -18.87 10.26
CA VAL A 70 -43.38 -17.52 9.90
C VAL A 70 -41.85 -17.45 9.95
N VAL A 71 -41.22 -18.02 10.99
CA VAL A 71 -39.75 -18.07 11.13
C VAL A 71 -39.09 -18.85 9.99
N VAL A 72 -39.67 -20.00 9.60
CA VAL A 72 -39.16 -20.80 8.47
C VAL A 72 -39.24 -20.03 7.16
N ILE A 73 -40.36 -19.32 6.91
CA ILE A 73 -40.52 -18.48 5.73
C ILE A 73 -39.52 -17.31 5.73
N THR A 74 -39.29 -16.66 6.88
CA THR A 74 -38.33 -15.54 6.96
C THR A 74 -36.89 -16.00 6.75
N LEU A 75 -36.51 -17.16 7.27
CA LEU A 75 -35.20 -17.76 7.03
C LEU A 75 -34.99 -18.17 5.57
N ALA A 76 -36.02 -18.69 4.90
CA ALA A 76 -35.97 -18.99 3.47
C ALA A 76 -35.74 -17.73 2.62
N ILE A 77 -36.43 -16.63 2.93
CA ILE A 77 -36.24 -15.33 2.25
C ILE A 77 -34.82 -14.78 2.49
N ALA A 78 -34.30 -14.89 3.71
CA ALA A 78 -32.95 -14.49 4.05
C ALA A 78 -31.90 -15.31 3.28
N ALA A 79 -32.09 -16.64 3.20
CA ALA A 79 -31.20 -17.53 2.46
C ALA A 79 -31.21 -17.24 0.94
N VAL A 80 -32.37 -17.00 0.34
CA VAL A 80 -32.49 -16.64 -1.09
C VAL A 80 -31.84 -15.28 -1.37
N SER A 81 -32.01 -14.33 -0.46
CA SER A 81 -31.40 -12.99 -0.58
C SER A 81 -29.88 -13.05 -0.46
N LEU A 82 -29.36 -13.86 0.46
CA LEU A 82 -27.93 -14.11 0.64
C LEU A 82 -27.33 -14.84 -0.57
N TYR A 83 -28.00 -15.88 -1.06
CA TYR A 83 -27.59 -16.59 -2.28
C TYR A 83 -27.55 -15.66 -3.50
N SER A 84 -28.53 -14.77 -3.63
CA SER A 84 -28.61 -13.79 -4.72
C SER A 84 -27.55 -12.67 -4.61
N LEU A 85 -27.05 -12.38 -3.41
CA LEU A 85 -25.93 -11.46 -3.18
C LEU A 85 -24.57 -12.11 -3.45
N LEU A 86 -24.44 -13.41 -3.22
CA LEU A 86 -23.20 -14.18 -3.41
C LEU A 86 -23.01 -14.68 -4.86
N LYS A 87 -24.09 -14.77 -5.64
CA LYS A 87 -24.01 -15.17 -7.04
C LYS A 87 -23.38 -14.05 -7.87
N LYS A 88 -22.11 -14.22 -8.25
CA LYS A 88 -21.44 -13.35 -9.23
C LYS A 88 -22.24 -13.34 -10.54
N PRO A 89 -22.39 -12.20 -11.24
CA PRO A 89 -23.02 -12.19 -12.55
C PRO A 89 -22.20 -13.08 -13.49
N LYS A 90 -22.84 -14.08 -14.08
CA LYS A 90 -22.24 -14.86 -15.17
C LYS A 90 -22.00 -13.90 -16.32
N LEU A 91 -20.74 -13.60 -16.60
CA LEU A 91 -20.32 -13.01 -17.86
C LEU A 91 -20.69 -14.04 -18.94
N TYR A 92 -21.58 -13.69 -19.87
CA TYR A 92 -21.86 -14.53 -21.02
C TYR A 92 -20.55 -14.67 -21.81
N GLU A 93 -20.01 -15.89 -21.80
CA GLU A 93 -18.83 -16.29 -22.54
C GLU A 93 -19.27 -16.58 -23.97
N ILE A 94 -19.02 -15.64 -24.89
CA ILE A 94 -18.97 -15.96 -26.32
C ILE A 94 -17.55 -16.44 -26.58
N LEU A 95 -17.35 -17.76 -26.47
CA LEU A 95 -16.13 -18.43 -26.93
C LEU A 95 -16.36 -18.86 -28.38
N PRO A 96 -15.54 -18.44 -29.37
CA PRO A 96 -15.36 -19.24 -30.57
C PRO A 96 -14.52 -20.46 -30.18
N GLN A 97 -15.03 -21.64 -30.50
CA GLN A 97 -14.33 -22.90 -30.29
C GLN A 97 -13.01 -22.92 -31.06
N ILE A 98 -11.93 -23.23 -30.36
CA ILE A 98 -10.71 -23.77 -30.96
C ILE A 98 -10.54 -25.17 -30.36
N GLU A 99 -10.65 -26.13 -31.26
CA GLU A 99 -10.49 -27.57 -31.08
C GLU A 99 -9.06 -27.89 -30.59
N PRO A 100 -8.86 -28.84 -29.65
CA PRO A 100 -7.52 -29.20 -29.21
C PRO A 100 -6.93 -30.25 -30.14
N GLU A 101 -5.94 -29.86 -30.94
CA GLU A 101 -5.05 -30.83 -31.58
C GLU A 101 -4.10 -31.42 -30.53
N SER A 102 -4.10 -32.74 -30.50
CA SER A 102 -3.38 -33.63 -29.61
C SER A 102 -1.93 -33.88 -30.04
N GLU A 103 -1.10 -34.14 -29.03
CA GLU A 103 0.18 -34.90 -29.07
C GLU A 103 1.40 -34.25 -29.75
N GLN A 104 2.48 -34.03 -28.96
CA GLN A 104 3.54 -35.04 -28.91
C GLN A 104 4.61 -34.77 -27.82
N SER A 105 4.90 -35.87 -27.15
CA SER A 105 6.01 -36.16 -26.23
C SER A 105 7.38 -35.77 -26.80
N SER A 106 8.21 -35.14 -25.99
CA SER A 106 9.67 -35.37 -26.03
C SER A 106 10.27 -35.22 -24.63
N LEU A 107 10.54 -36.39 -24.04
CA LEU A 107 11.42 -36.59 -22.89
C LEU A 107 12.89 -36.36 -23.31
N SER A 108 13.64 -35.55 -22.55
CA SER A 108 15.09 -35.72 -22.33
C SER A 108 15.64 -34.73 -21.28
N PRO A 109 16.78 -35.03 -20.62
CA PRO A 109 16.80 -35.23 -19.17
C PRO A 109 17.43 -34.09 -18.35
N SER A 110 17.11 -34.09 -17.05
CA SER A 110 17.72 -33.27 -16.00
C SER A 110 19.22 -33.54 -15.83
N PRO A 111 20.06 -32.50 -15.63
CA PRO A 111 21.39 -32.66 -15.06
C PRO A 111 21.30 -32.86 -13.53
N GLN A 112 21.97 -33.89 -13.03
CA GLN A 112 22.22 -34.10 -11.59
C GLN A 112 23.01 -32.94 -10.97
N PRO A 113 22.80 -32.63 -9.68
CA PRO A 113 23.63 -31.67 -8.95
C PRO A 113 24.98 -32.32 -8.59
N PRO A 114 26.11 -31.58 -8.68
CA PRO A 114 27.42 -32.11 -8.32
C PRO A 114 27.56 -32.31 -6.80
N GLU A 115 28.31 -33.37 -6.48
CA GLU A 115 28.68 -33.88 -5.16
C GLU A 115 29.25 -32.81 -4.21
N GLN A 116 28.86 -32.92 -2.94
CA GLN A 116 29.50 -32.23 -1.82
C GLN A 116 30.95 -32.68 -1.71
N GLN A 117 31.88 -31.74 -1.87
CA GLN A 117 33.23 -31.88 -1.36
C GLN A 117 33.25 -31.40 0.10
N ASP A 118 33.47 -32.34 1.01
CA ASP A 118 33.83 -32.07 2.40
C ASP A 118 35.16 -31.30 2.43
N LEU A 119 35.14 -30.07 2.98
CA LEU A 119 36.33 -29.42 3.50
C LEU A 119 36.11 -29.07 4.98
N PRO A 120 37.12 -29.29 5.84
CA PRO A 120 36.96 -29.28 7.28
C PRO A 120 36.73 -27.86 7.84
N LEU A 121 35.77 -27.76 8.76
CA LEU A 121 35.58 -26.63 9.67
C LEU A 121 36.89 -26.38 10.45
N GLN A 122 37.60 -25.30 10.14
CA GLN A 122 38.55 -24.70 11.07
C GLN A 122 37.76 -24.04 12.19
N ILE A 123 37.87 -24.62 13.38
CA ILE A 123 37.37 -24.06 14.64
C ILE A 123 38.49 -23.16 15.16
N ASP A 124 38.28 -21.85 15.14
CA ASP A 124 39.15 -20.91 15.87
C ASP A 124 38.90 -21.06 17.39
N PRO A 125 39.96 -21.04 18.24
CA PRO A 125 39.79 -21.24 19.68
C PRO A 125 39.11 -20.06 20.36
N LEU A 126 38.21 -20.40 21.29
CA LEU A 126 37.58 -19.53 22.28
C LEU A 126 38.66 -18.86 23.17
N PRO A 127 38.61 -17.55 23.45
CA PRO A 127 39.51 -16.93 24.42
C PRO A 127 39.09 -17.25 25.86
N ASP A 128 40.06 -17.62 26.69
CA ASP A 128 39.93 -17.93 28.13
C ASP A 128 39.40 -16.73 28.95
N PRO A 129 38.60 -16.96 30.01
CA PRO A 129 38.08 -15.92 30.87
C PRO A 129 38.89 -15.79 32.16
N GLU A 130 39.86 -14.87 32.23
CA GLU A 130 40.40 -14.43 33.53
C GLU A 130 40.67 -12.93 33.59
N SER A 131 40.30 -12.36 34.75
CA SER A 131 40.56 -11.03 35.30
C SER A 131 39.60 -9.88 34.93
N LEU A 132 38.47 -9.81 35.65
CA LEU A 132 37.87 -8.54 36.04
C LEU A 132 37.93 -8.40 37.57
N PRO A 133 38.31 -7.22 38.10
CA PRO A 133 38.55 -7.02 39.52
C PRO A 133 37.24 -7.02 40.34
N GLU A 134 37.34 -7.62 41.51
CA GLU A 134 36.31 -7.69 42.55
C GLU A 134 35.99 -6.28 43.07
N VAL A 135 34.81 -5.74 42.72
CA VAL A 135 34.32 -4.47 43.26
C VAL A 135 33.55 -4.76 44.56
N SER A 136 34.11 -4.27 45.66
CA SER A 136 33.59 -4.35 47.03
C SER A 136 32.20 -3.75 47.18
N LEU A 137 31.31 -4.46 47.89
CA LEU A 137 29.90 -4.13 48.13
C LEU A 137 29.67 -3.04 49.20
N ALA A 138 30.57 -2.07 49.32
CA ALA A 138 30.61 -1.12 50.45
C ALA A 138 30.14 0.32 50.15
N ASP A 139 29.74 0.68 48.92
CA ASP A 139 29.33 2.06 48.57
C ASP A 139 27.83 2.21 48.27
N LEU A 140 26.98 1.67 49.15
CA LEU A 140 25.53 1.92 49.16
C LEU A 140 25.14 2.99 50.19
N THR A 141 25.66 4.22 50.09
CA THR A 141 25.09 5.38 50.80
C THR A 141 25.36 6.70 50.08
N THR A 142 24.68 6.95 48.97
CA THR A 142 24.36 8.30 48.48
C THR A 142 23.00 8.28 47.79
N PRO A 143 22.04 9.15 48.14
CA PRO A 143 20.74 9.18 47.50
C PRO A 143 20.88 9.76 46.07
N PRO A 144 20.30 9.15 45.03
CA PRO A 144 20.27 9.79 43.72
C PRO A 144 19.26 10.94 43.76
N GLU A 145 19.76 12.15 43.48
CA GLU A 145 18.95 13.31 43.12
C GLU A 145 17.95 12.96 42.01
N GLU A 146 16.74 13.50 42.15
CA GLU A 146 15.72 13.55 41.11
C GLU A 146 16.28 14.10 39.80
N LEU A 147 16.56 13.21 38.85
CA LEU A 147 16.65 13.53 37.43
C LEU A 147 15.34 13.10 36.75
N THR A 148 14.23 13.73 37.13
CA THR A 148 13.03 13.78 36.29
C THR A 148 13.19 14.86 35.23
N ALA A 149 14.16 14.68 34.32
CA ALA A 149 14.08 15.30 33.01
C ALA A 149 13.19 14.39 32.15
N ILE A 150 11.87 14.66 32.17
CA ILE A 150 10.98 14.09 31.17
C ILE A 150 11.36 14.77 29.85
N THR A 151 12.22 14.13 29.05
CA THR A 151 12.44 14.50 27.66
C THR A 151 11.14 14.23 26.93
N VAL A 152 10.29 15.25 26.81
CA VAL A 152 9.12 15.22 25.94
C VAL A 152 9.65 15.09 24.52
N THR A 153 9.55 13.90 23.93
CA THR A 153 9.87 13.71 22.52
C THR A 153 9.00 14.67 21.71
N PRO A 154 9.58 15.52 20.85
CA PRO A 154 8.79 16.46 20.07
C PRO A 154 7.78 15.72 19.19
N GLY A 155 6.57 16.27 19.07
CA GLY A 155 5.58 15.80 18.09
C GLY A 155 6.09 16.00 16.65
N TYR A 156 5.43 15.37 15.67
CA TYR A 156 5.90 15.44 14.29
C TYR A 156 5.79 16.85 13.71
N GLU A 157 4.83 17.65 14.18
CA GLU A 157 4.68 19.06 13.81
C GLU A 157 5.90 19.87 14.20
N ALA A 158 6.42 19.67 15.41
CA ALA A 158 7.62 20.35 15.88
C ALA A 158 8.85 19.97 15.03
N LEU A 159 8.96 18.70 14.63
CA LEU A 159 10.01 18.27 13.70
C LEU A 159 9.89 18.93 12.33
N LEU A 160 8.66 19.08 11.80
CA LEU A 160 8.40 19.78 10.55
C LEU A 160 8.77 21.26 10.65
N GLU A 161 8.36 21.96 11.71
CA GLU A 161 8.68 23.39 11.91
C GLU A 161 10.18 23.64 12.09
N GLN A 162 10.88 22.74 12.80
CA GLN A 162 12.29 22.92 13.11
C GLN A 162 13.18 22.65 11.89
N ASN A 163 12.94 21.55 11.18
CA ASN A 163 13.92 20.99 10.24
C ASN A 163 13.48 21.07 8.77
N TRP A 164 12.25 21.50 8.48
CA TRP A 164 11.73 21.51 7.12
C TRP A 164 11.23 22.90 6.70
N ASP A 165 11.47 23.24 5.43
CA ASP A 165 10.95 24.45 4.82
C ASP A 165 9.69 24.13 4.01
N LEU A 166 8.56 24.73 4.38
CA LEU A 166 7.31 24.62 3.61
C LEU A 166 7.44 25.41 2.31
N LEU A 167 7.19 24.76 1.18
CA LEU A 167 7.26 25.36 -0.14
C LEU A 167 5.87 25.82 -0.62
N PRO A 168 5.80 26.92 -1.39
CA PRO A 168 4.53 27.51 -1.80
C PRO A 168 3.82 26.74 -2.92
N SER A 169 4.54 25.99 -3.74
CA SER A 169 3.95 25.21 -4.85
C SER A 169 4.92 24.16 -5.41
N LEU A 170 4.41 23.22 -6.22
CA LEU A 170 5.24 22.25 -6.96
C LEU A 170 6.18 22.94 -7.95
N ALA A 171 5.76 24.06 -8.54
CA ALA A 171 6.58 24.81 -9.49
C ALA A 171 7.83 25.42 -8.84
N ALA A 172 7.84 25.58 -7.51
CA ALA A 172 9.03 26.00 -6.76
C ALA A 172 10.09 24.88 -6.66
N LEU A 173 9.69 23.61 -6.83
CA LEU A 173 10.60 22.48 -6.95
C LEU A 173 11.08 22.29 -8.38
N ASP A 174 10.13 22.18 -9.31
CA ASP A 174 10.36 22.01 -10.73
C ASP A 174 9.13 22.55 -11.49
N PRO A 175 9.28 23.50 -12.43
CA PRO A 175 8.16 24.06 -13.19
C PRO A 175 7.34 23.04 -14.00
N SER A 176 7.91 21.87 -14.31
CA SER A 176 7.23 20.78 -15.02
C SER A 176 6.34 19.94 -14.10
N PHE A 177 6.53 20.01 -12.78
CA PHE A 177 5.79 19.19 -11.84
C PHE A 177 4.37 19.70 -11.68
N THR A 178 3.43 18.78 -11.86
CA THR A 178 2.00 19.05 -11.74
C THR A 178 1.30 17.95 -10.99
N THR A 179 0.12 18.26 -10.46
CA THR A 179 -0.73 17.29 -9.81
C THR A 179 -1.41 16.37 -10.83
N GLU A 180 -1.63 15.10 -10.48
CA GLU A 180 -2.36 14.16 -11.35
C GLU A 180 -3.81 14.60 -11.51
N THR A 181 -4.46 14.99 -10.41
CA THR A 181 -5.78 15.61 -10.45
C THR A 181 -5.64 17.13 -10.28
N PRO A 182 -6.26 17.94 -11.16
CA PRO A 182 -6.30 19.39 -10.99
C PRO A 182 -6.85 19.77 -9.61
N GLN A 183 -6.26 20.80 -9.00
CA GLN A 183 -6.65 21.36 -7.69
C GLN A 183 -6.63 20.37 -6.51
N GLN A 184 -5.97 19.22 -6.62
CA GLN A 184 -5.79 18.33 -5.47
C GLN A 184 -5.00 19.08 -4.37
N PRO A 185 -5.42 18.99 -3.09
CA PRO A 185 -4.63 19.51 -1.98
C PRO A 185 -3.23 18.89 -1.94
N CYS A 186 -2.22 19.73 -1.83
CA CYS A 186 -0.82 19.32 -1.86
C CYS A 186 -0.01 20.24 -0.94
N PHE A 187 0.66 19.65 0.04
CA PHE A 187 1.55 20.35 0.95
C PHE A 187 2.96 19.80 0.77
N ILE A 188 3.95 20.68 0.68
CA ILE A 188 5.28 20.35 0.19
C ILE A 188 6.31 20.90 1.16
N TRP A 189 7.21 20.05 1.61
CA TRP A 189 8.31 20.40 2.48
C TRP A 189 9.63 19.98 1.86
N LYS A 190 10.66 20.81 2.04
CA LYS A 190 12.04 20.47 1.75
C LYS A 190 12.80 20.32 3.07
N LEU A 191 13.53 19.23 3.24
CA LEU A 191 14.39 19.06 4.42
C LEU A 191 15.56 20.04 4.35
N LYS A 192 15.85 20.73 5.46
CA LYS A 192 17.00 21.63 5.56
C LYS A 192 18.29 20.82 5.42
N ASP A 193 19.27 21.42 4.73
CA ASP A 193 20.57 20.80 4.47
C ASP A 193 20.45 19.40 3.82
N SER A 194 19.47 19.25 2.92
CA SER A 194 19.23 18.04 2.14
C SER A 194 18.50 18.36 0.84
N LYS A 195 18.52 17.43 -0.11
CA LYS A 195 17.71 17.47 -1.34
C LYS A 195 16.40 16.70 -1.22
N LEU A 196 16.12 16.10 -0.06
CA LEU A 196 14.90 15.35 0.20
C LEU A 196 13.65 16.25 0.21
N ILE A 197 12.66 15.85 -0.56
CA ILE A 197 11.35 16.50 -0.65
C ILE A 197 10.30 15.57 -0.04
N PHE A 198 9.47 16.12 0.84
CA PHE A 198 8.30 15.46 1.39
C PHE A 198 7.02 16.14 0.88
N ILE A 199 6.07 15.37 0.36
CA ILE A 199 4.80 15.84 -0.17
C ILE A 199 3.68 15.07 0.53
N SER A 200 2.69 15.79 1.07
CA SER A 200 1.45 15.23 1.58
C SER A 200 0.29 15.64 0.70
N THR A 201 -0.44 14.67 0.14
CA THR A 201 -1.52 14.93 -0.82
C THR A 201 -2.65 13.91 -0.73
N SER A 202 -3.63 14.03 -1.61
CA SER A 202 -4.81 13.17 -1.67
C SER A 202 -5.04 12.57 -3.05
N GLY A 203 -5.78 11.46 -3.08
CA GLY A 203 -6.29 10.82 -4.29
C GLY A 203 -6.01 9.32 -4.34
N ASP A 204 -6.26 8.74 -5.51
CA ASP A 204 -6.08 7.30 -5.72
C ASP A 204 -4.59 6.93 -5.73
N ILE A 205 -4.18 6.08 -4.79
CA ILE A 205 -2.81 5.61 -4.66
C ILE A 205 -2.34 4.75 -5.84
N ALA A 206 -3.27 4.17 -6.61
CA ALA A 206 -2.94 3.34 -7.78
C ALA A 206 -2.30 4.11 -8.94
N VAL A 207 -2.27 5.44 -8.87
CA VAL A 207 -1.66 6.32 -9.86
C VAL A 207 -0.72 7.29 -9.14
N PRO A 208 0.50 7.56 -9.67
CA PRO A 208 1.36 8.61 -9.12
C PRO A 208 0.61 9.95 -9.02
N ARG A 209 0.61 10.56 -7.83
CA ARG A 209 -0.17 11.78 -7.55
C ARG A 209 0.49 13.04 -8.06
N ILE A 210 1.81 13.00 -8.28
CA ILE A 210 2.59 14.09 -8.84
C ILE A 210 3.21 13.59 -10.13
N LYS A 211 2.99 14.32 -11.22
CA LYS A 211 3.62 14.07 -12.51
C LYS A 211 5.06 14.56 -12.43
N THR A 212 5.99 13.61 -12.43
CA THR A 212 7.44 13.83 -12.42
C THR A 212 8.08 13.10 -13.60
N GLN A 213 9.40 13.19 -13.76
CA GLN A 213 10.16 12.35 -14.70
C GLN A 213 10.85 11.17 -14.02
N GLY A 214 10.75 11.05 -12.69
CA GLY A 214 11.49 10.05 -11.91
C GLY A 214 10.89 8.65 -12.00
N ARG A 215 11.68 7.66 -11.56
CA ARG A 215 11.25 6.28 -11.37
C ARG A 215 10.41 6.19 -10.10
N VAL A 216 9.12 5.89 -10.25
CA VAL A 216 8.17 5.88 -9.14
C VAL A 216 8.00 4.47 -8.56
N MET A 217 8.13 4.34 -7.24
CA MET A 217 7.67 3.19 -6.47
C MET A 217 6.36 3.52 -5.77
N ILE A 218 5.35 2.67 -5.94
CA ILE A 218 4.08 2.77 -5.21
C ILE A 218 4.05 1.69 -4.12
N VAL A 219 3.80 2.13 -2.88
CA VAL A 219 3.82 1.27 -1.70
C VAL A 219 2.41 0.83 -1.33
N ASN A 220 2.24 -0.47 -1.12
CA ASN A 220 1.05 -1.05 -0.53
C ASN A 220 1.22 -1.17 0.99
N ALA A 221 0.16 -0.84 1.73
CA ALA A 221 0.06 -1.21 3.14
C ALA A 221 -0.39 -2.69 3.20
N ALA A 222 0.59 -3.59 3.23
CA ALA A 222 0.38 -5.02 3.13
C ALA A 222 -0.06 -5.64 4.47
N ASN A 223 -0.49 -6.90 4.40
CA ASN A 223 -0.56 -7.79 5.57
C ASN A 223 0.55 -8.84 5.48
N GLU A 224 0.74 -9.62 6.54
CA GLU A 224 1.77 -10.68 6.64
C GLU A 224 1.77 -11.67 5.47
N ASN A 225 0.60 -11.94 4.88
CA ASN A 225 0.45 -12.91 3.79
C ASN A 225 0.56 -12.27 2.40
N ILE A 226 0.62 -10.94 2.33
CA ILE A 226 0.53 -10.14 1.10
C ILE A 226 -0.67 -10.62 0.26
N SER A 227 -1.81 -10.80 0.92
CA SER A 227 -3.02 -11.30 0.24
C SER A 227 -3.52 -10.26 -0.77
N ARG A 228 -3.96 -10.70 -1.94
CA ARG A 228 -4.55 -9.83 -2.96
C ARG A 228 -6.03 -9.55 -2.66
N GLU A 229 -6.57 -8.48 -3.22
CA GLU A 229 -8.00 -8.12 -3.20
C GLU A 229 -8.59 -7.83 -1.81
N GLY A 230 -7.74 -7.39 -0.87
CA GLY A 230 -8.15 -6.97 0.47
C GLY A 230 -8.89 -5.62 0.50
N GLY A 231 -8.76 -4.90 1.60
CA GLY A 231 -9.31 -3.55 1.78
C GLY A 231 -8.29 -2.44 1.53
N GLY A 232 -8.73 -1.19 1.51
CA GLY A 232 -7.84 -0.02 1.44
C GLY A 232 -6.94 0.01 0.21
N THR A 233 -5.67 0.36 0.41
CA THR A 233 -4.63 0.43 -0.64
C THR A 233 -4.41 -0.91 -1.33
N ASN A 234 -4.50 -2.01 -0.57
CA ASN A 234 -4.40 -3.36 -1.12
C ASN A 234 -5.42 -3.60 -2.23
N LYS A 235 -6.68 -3.16 -2.04
CA LYS A 235 -7.73 -3.27 -3.05
C LYS A 235 -7.39 -2.48 -4.32
N ALA A 236 -6.99 -1.23 -4.15
CA ALA A 236 -6.69 -0.33 -5.26
C ALA A 236 -5.53 -0.87 -6.10
N LEU A 237 -4.44 -1.28 -5.45
CA LEU A 237 -3.24 -1.79 -6.10
C LEU A 237 -3.46 -3.17 -6.70
N SER A 238 -4.22 -4.05 -6.03
CA SER A 238 -4.60 -5.36 -6.59
C SER A 238 -5.34 -5.24 -7.92
N LEU A 239 -6.14 -4.19 -8.09
CA LEU A 239 -6.87 -3.92 -9.35
C LEU A 239 -5.99 -3.26 -10.41
N ALA A 240 -4.98 -2.50 -10.00
CA ALA A 240 -4.09 -1.77 -10.89
C ALA A 240 -2.97 -2.63 -11.47
N THR A 241 -2.55 -3.67 -10.75
CA THR A 241 -1.44 -4.55 -11.13
C THR A 241 -1.90 -5.91 -11.62
N SER A 242 -1.06 -6.58 -12.41
CA SER A 242 -1.27 -7.98 -12.78
C SER A 242 -1.08 -8.92 -11.58
N LEU A 243 -1.53 -10.17 -11.74
CA LEU A 243 -1.25 -11.23 -10.74
C LEU A 243 0.25 -11.54 -10.65
N GLN A 244 0.97 -11.45 -11.77
CA GLN A 244 2.39 -11.73 -11.86
C GLN A 244 3.22 -10.70 -11.07
N CYS A 245 2.96 -9.41 -11.28
CA CYS A 245 3.55 -8.33 -10.49
C CYS A 245 3.30 -8.53 -8.99
N TRP A 246 2.04 -8.82 -8.63
CA TRP A 246 1.69 -9.04 -7.23
C TRP A 246 2.48 -10.20 -6.62
N ASN A 247 2.53 -11.35 -7.30
CA ASN A 247 3.26 -12.52 -6.82
C ASN A 247 4.77 -12.29 -6.74
N ALA A 248 5.36 -11.60 -7.72
CA ALA A 248 6.77 -11.23 -7.70
C ALA A 248 7.10 -10.36 -6.48
N SER A 249 6.21 -9.41 -6.13
CA SER A 249 6.41 -8.53 -4.95
C SER A 249 6.35 -9.25 -3.60
N ARG A 250 5.97 -10.55 -3.58
CA ARG A 250 5.98 -11.38 -2.36
C ARG A 250 7.33 -11.97 -2.05
N LEU A 251 8.20 -12.07 -3.06
CA LEU A 251 9.47 -12.75 -2.94
C LEU A 251 10.46 -11.86 -2.19
N PRO A 252 11.13 -12.37 -1.15
CA PRO A 252 12.23 -11.64 -0.54
C PRO A 252 13.41 -11.58 -1.51
N ARG A 253 14.20 -10.51 -1.44
CA ARG A 253 15.41 -10.36 -2.26
C ARG A 253 16.42 -11.49 -2.02
N ALA A 254 16.54 -11.94 -0.77
CA ALA A 254 17.31 -13.12 -0.42
C ALA A 254 16.49 -14.40 -0.71
N HIS A 255 16.93 -15.17 -1.70
CA HIS A 255 16.26 -16.41 -2.16
C HIS A 255 16.09 -17.45 -1.05
N SER A 256 16.88 -17.39 0.03
CA SER A 256 16.78 -18.27 1.21
C SER A 256 15.51 -18.10 2.03
N ARG A 257 14.69 -17.07 1.77
CA ARG A 257 13.44 -16.79 2.49
C ARG A 257 12.18 -16.97 1.64
N SER A 258 12.29 -17.58 0.45
CA SER A 258 11.14 -17.79 -0.44
C SER A 258 10.01 -18.56 0.28
N GLY A 259 8.79 -18.01 0.25
CA GLY A 259 7.63 -18.57 0.95
C GLY A 259 7.40 -18.07 2.39
N SER A 260 8.30 -17.26 2.95
CA SER A 260 8.10 -16.66 4.28
C SER A 260 7.04 -15.54 4.28
N GLN A 261 6.28 -15.44 5.37
CA GLN A 261 5.39 -14.31 5.63
C GLN A 261 6.19 -13.01 5.75
N LEU A 262 5.59 -11.91 5.31
CA LEU A 262 6.13 -10.56 5.48
C LEU A 262 6.12 -10.22 6.98
N GLN A 263 7.27 -9.89 7.53
CA GLN A 263 7.39 -9.53 8.94
C GLN A 263 7.06 -8.05 9.18
N PRO A 264 6.56 -7.68 10.38
CA PRO A 264 6.39 -6.27 10.72
C PRO A 264 7.70 -5.49 10.57
N GLY A 265 7.63 -4.38 9.85
CA GLY A 265 8.80 -3.58 9.48
C GLY A 265 9.58 -4.08 8.27
N GLU A 266 9.19 -5.18 7.61
CA GLU A 266 9.80 -5.64 6.37
C GLU A 266 9.19 -4.94 5.15
N CYS A 267 10.02 -4.63 4.16
CA CYS A 267 9.62 -4.16 2.84
C CYS A 267 10.08 -5.16 1.78
N ARG A 268 9.21 -5.50 0.83
CA ARG A 268 9.55 -6.29 -0.38
C ARG A 268 9.07 -5.55 -1.61
N SER A 269 9.82 -5.61 -2.70
CA SER A 269 9.45 -4.91 -3.93
C SER A 269 9.58 -5.78 -5.18
N ALA A 270 8.87 -5.41 -6.23
CA ALA A 270 9.05 -5.95 -7.56
C ALA A 270 8.75 -4.89 -8.63
N LYS A 271 9.17 -5.17 -9.86
CA LYS A 271 8.78 -4.37 -11.03
C LYS A 271 7.27 -4.34 -11.18
N TRP A 272 6.77 -3.17 -11.54
CA TRP A 272 5.37 -2.95 -11.80
C TRP A 272 4.96 -3.54 -13.15
N GLU A 273 3.89 -4.32 -13.15
CA GLU A 273 3.16 -4.73 -14.35
C GLU A 273 1.70 -4.36 -14.17
N ASN A 274 1.15 -3.63 -15.16
CA ASN A 274 -0.23 -3.19 -15.15
C ASN A 274 -1.19 -4.39 -15.23
N SER A 275 -2.45 -4.19 -14.82
CA SER A 275 -3.47 -5.24 -14.87
C SER A 275 -3.72 -5.86 -16.25
N ASP A 276 -3.36 -5.16 -17.32
CA ASP A 276 -3.44 -5.59 -18.72
C ASP A 276 -2.13 -6.20 -19.25
N HIS A 277 -1.18 -6.51 -18.36
CA HIS A 277 0.15 -7.06 -18.64
C HIS A 277 1.13 -6.13 -19.37
N THR A 278 0.80 -4.83 -19.51
CA THR A 278 1.75 -3.85 -20.03
C THR A 278 2.74 -3.41 -18.95
N SER A 279 3.94 -2.99 -19.36
CA SER A 279 4.99 -2.47 -18.48
C SER A 279 5.14 -0.95 -18.60
N ASN A 280 5.51 -0.32 -17.49
CA ASN A 280 5.82 1.10 -17.41
C ASN A 280 7.33 1.39 -17.39
N ASP A 281 8.20 0.38 -17.57
CA ASP A 281 9.66 0.47 -17.34
C ASP A 281 10.36 1.61 -18.10
N HIS A 282 9.76 2.08 -19.20
CA HIS A 282 10.30 3.14 -20.07
C HIS A 282 9.42 4.39 -20.13
N VAL A 283 8.45 4.53 -19.21
CA VAL A 283 7.52 5.67 -19.20
C VAL A 283 7.79 6.51 -17.94
N PRO A 284 8.52 7.64 -18.08
CA PRO A 284 8.83 8.54 -16.96
C PRO A 284 7.57 8.95 -16.17
N GLY A 285 7.71 9.03 -14.84
CA GLY A 285 6.63 9.45 -13.95
C GLY A 285 5.49 8.46 -13.75
N LYS A 286 5.50 7.29 -14.42
CA LYS A 286 4.57 6.19 -14.14
C LYS A 286 5.09 5.31 -13.00
N ALA A 287 4.25 4.41 -12.50
CA ALA A 287 4.65 3.43 -11.49
C ALA A 287 5.59 2.40 -12.11
N HIS A 288 6.84 2.35 -11.66
CA HIS A 288 7.88 1.41 -12.10
C HIS A 288 8.01 0.22 -11.14
N PHE A 289 7.65 0.42 -9.87
CA PHE A 289 7.77 -0.61 -8.85
C PHE A 289 6.53 -0.66 -7.94
N LEU A 290 6.19 -1.86 -7.51
CA LEU A 290 5.25 -2.12 -6.43
C LEU A 290 6.04 -2.58 -5.20
N ALA A 291 5.86 -1.91 -4.07
CA ALA A 291 6.39 -2.34 -2.78
C ALA A 291 5.28 -2.82 -1.84
N GLN A 292 5.60 -3.79 -1.00
CA GLN A 292 4.76 -4.37 0.02
C GLN A 292 5.37 -4.05 1.38
N LEU A 293 4.69 -3.22 2.16
CA LEU A 293 5.18 -2.76 3.45
C LEU A 293 4.20 -3.16 4.56
N LEU A 294 4.67 -3.89 5.56
CA LEU A 294 3.88 -4.23 6.75
C LEU A 294 4.18 -3.27 7.89
N GLY A 295 3.21 -2.40 8.19
CA GLY A 295 3.23 -1.52 9.35
C GLY A 295 2.74 -2.18 10.64
N PRO A 296 2.52 -1.39 11.71
CA PRO A 296 2.05 -1.92 12.98
C PRO A 296 0.58 -2.35 12.90
N GLU A 297 0.25 -3.41 13.65
CA GLU A 297 -1.11 -3.89 13.84
C GLU A 297 -1.49 -3.73 15.31
N ALA A 298 -2.59 -3.01 15.58
CA ALA A 298 -3.02 -2.70 16.94
C ALA A 298 -3.19 -3.95 17.82
N ALA A 299 -3.71 -5.04 17.24
CA ALA A 299 -3.84 -6.32 17.93
C ALA A 299 -2.49 -6.95 18.33
N LYS A 300 -1.43 -6.73 17.54
CA LYS A 300 -0.08 -7.26 17.80
C LYS A 300 0.74 -6.35 18.71
N CYS A 301 0.44 -5.06 18.71
CA CYS A 301 1.11 -4.05 19.54
C CYS A 301 0.34 -3.68 20.81
N ASN A 302 -0.69 -4.45 21.20
CA ASN A 302 -1.54 -4.15 22.37
C ASN A 302 -2.15 -2.72 22.38
N ASN A 303 -2.41 -2.15 21.20
CA ASN A 303 -2.83 -0.76 21.00
C ASN A 303 -1.84 0.31 21.52
N ASP A 304 -0.59 -0.06 21.79
CA ASP A 304 0.43 0.83 22.35
C ASP A 304 1.03 1.77 21.27
N PRO A 305 0.83 3.10 21.38
CA PRO A 305 1.42 4.06 20.44
C PRO A 305 2.95 4.01 20.37
N LYS A 306 3.64 3.66 21.47
CA LYS A 306 5.11 3.56 21.46
C LYS A 306 5.57 2.42 20.58
N GLN A 307 4.93 1.26 20.68
CA GLN A 307 5.20 0.14 19.79
C GLN A 307 4.82 0.44 18.34
N ALA A 308 3.73 1.18 18.11
CA ALA A 308 3.37 1.64 16.78
C ALA A 308 4.47 2.52 16.16
N PHE A 309 5.05 3.44 16.93
CA PHE A 309 6.18 4.26 16.52
C PHE A 309 7.39 3.39 16.14
N GLU A 310 7.84 2.50 17.01
CA GLU A 310 9.05 1.68 16.78
C GLU A 310 8.92 0.80 15.53
N VAL A 311 7.79 0.09 15.40
CA VAL A 311 7.53 -0.77 14.24
C VAL A 311 7.41 0.05 12.96
N SER A 312 6.75 1.21 13.00
CA SER A 312 6.62 2.08 11.83
C SER A 312 7.95 2.71 11.44
N LYS A 313 8.77 3.13 12.40
CA LYS A 313 10.08 3.72 12.14
C LYS A 313 10.97 2.72 11.40
N LYS A 314 11.00 1.47 11.90
CA LYS A 314 11.69 0.37 11.22
C LYS A 314 11.12 0.09 9.82
N ALA A 315 9.80 0.10 9.67
CA ALA A 315 9.15 -0.11 8.38
C ALA A 315 9.55 0.95 7.35
N PHE A 316 9.48 2.24 7.71
CA PHE A 316 9.85 3.33 6.82
C PHE A 316 11.34 3.33 6.49
N HIS A 317 12.21 3.09 7.46
CA HIS A 317 13.65 2.93 7.22
C HIS A 317 13.94 1.83 6.19
N ASN A 318 13.37 0.63 6.38
CA ASN A 318 13.58 -0.49 5.45
C ASN A 318 12.94 -0.24 4.07
N LEU A 319 11.85 0.53 4.00
CA LEU A 319 11.27 0.97 2.74
C LEU A 319 12.24 1.88 1.97
N PHE A 320 12.87 2.82 2.65
CA PHE A 320 13.80 3.77 2.03
C PHE A 320 15.07 3.06 1.54
N GLN A 321 15.64 2.17 2.36
CA GLN A 321 16.75 1.31 1.93
C GLN A 321 16.38 0.45 0.70
N GLU A 322 15.18 -0.13 0.70
CA GLU A 322 14.72 -0.91 -0.44
C GLU A 322 14.65 -0.07 -1.72
N ALA A 323 14.19 1.18 -1.61
CA ALA A 323 14.08 2.13 -2.71
C ALA A 323 15.45 2.55 -3.27
N GLU A 324 16.45 2.77 -2.40
CA GLU A 324 17.83 3.05 -2.82
C GLU A 324 18.41 1.90 -3.62
N ILE A 325 18.28 0.67 -3.11
CA ILE A 325 18.87 -0.51 -3.74
C ILE A 325 18.32 -0.74 -5.15
N ILE A 326 17.05 -0.40 -5.40
CA ILE A 326 16.43 -0.53 -6.72
C ILE A 326 16.49 0.75 -7.58
N GLY A 327 17.13 1.81 -7.08
CA GLY A 327 17.30 3.08 -7.81
C GLY A 327 15.99 3.80 -8.09
N VAL A 328 15.21 4.07 -7.04
CA VAL A 328 13.96 4.86 -7.11
C VAL A 328 14.22 6.32 -6.78
N ASP A 329 13.52 7.21 -7.48
CA ASP A 329 13.59 8.67 -7.28
C ASP A 329 12.39 9.16 -6.48
N VAL A 330 11.23 8.54 -6.69
CA VAL A 330 9.95 8.95 -6.12
C VAL A 330 9.27 7.78 -5.43
N ILE A 331 8.98 7.93 -4.14
CA ILE A 331 8.25 6.94 -3.35
C ILE A 331 6.87 7.50 -3.03
N GLN A 332 5.82 6.84 -3.51
CA GLN A 332 4.45 7.15 -3.11
C GLN A 332 3.93 6.10 -2.15
N LEU A 333 3.55 6.51 -0.94
CA LEU A 333 3.14 5.60 0.12
C LEU A 333 1.89 6.10 0.87
N PRO A 334 1.10 5.18 1.44
CA PRO A 334 0.06 5.54 2.39
C PRO A 334 0.66 5.71 3.80
N LEU A 335 -0.13 6.29 4.71
CA LEU A 335 0.16 6.16 6.13
C LEU A 335 -0.16 4.72 6.57
N ILE A 336 0.85 3.89 6.74
CA ILE A 336 0.68 2.48 7.11
C ILE A 336 0.05 2.35 8.51
N GLY A 337 -0.69 1.27 8.78
CA GLY A 337 -1.18 0.99 10.14
C GLY A 337 -2.25 1.94 10.70
N CYS A 338 -2.70 2.96 9.96
CA CYS A 338 -3.58 4.01 10.49
C CYS A 338 -5.09 3.74 10.30
N ASN A 339 -5.45 2.77 9.45
CA ASN A 339 -6.84 2.45 9.09
C ASN A 339 -7.28 1.09 9.65
N LEU A 340 -7.28 0.04 8.84
CA LEU A 340 -7.77 -1.30 9.22
C LEU A 340 -6.98 -1.93 10.38
N PHE A 341 -5.75 -1.48 10.59
CA PHE A 341 -4.82 -1.98 11.60
C PHE A 341 -4.68 -1.06 12.82
N ALA A 342 -5.42 0.06 12.85
CA ALA A 342 -5.41 0.96 13.99
C ALA A 342 -6.39 0.48 15.10
N PRO A 343 -6.23 0.97 16.35
CA PRO A 343 -7.20 0.72 17.40
C PRO A 343 -8.63 1.10 16.98
N SER A 344 -9.61 0.33 17.43
CA SER A 344 -11.01 0.51 17.03
C SER A 344 -11.56 1.87 17.46
N ARG A 345 -12.33 2.52 16.57
CA ARG A 345 -13.06 3.76 16.89
C ARG A 345 -14.22 3.54 17.88
N LEU A 346 -14.71 2.31 18.02
CA LEU A 346 -15.98 2.00 18.68
C LEU A 346 -15.84 1.55 20.15
N LEU A 347 -14.63 1.51 20.72
CA LEU A 347 -14.36 0.89 22.03
C LEU A 347 -13.76 1.83 23.09
N ASN A 348 -14.12 3.12 23.12
CA ASN A 348 -13.47 4.14 23.98
C ASN A 348 -11.95 4.30 23.75
N LEU A 349 -11.37 3.58 22.77
CA LEU A 349 -9.99 3.70 22.32
C LEU A 349 -9.78 4.87 21.34
N GLY A 350 -10.69 5.85 21.30
CA GLY A 350 -10.59 6.99 20.39
C GLY A 350 -9.33 7.82 20.64
N LYS A 351 -9.00 8.07 21.92
CA LYS A 351 -7.76 8.75 22.33
C LYS A 351 -6.53 7.92 21.95
N THR A 352 -6.56 6.62 22.26
CA THR A 352 -5.51 5.66 21.90
C THR A 352 -5.28 5.58 20.39
N ARG A 353 -6.35 5.67 19.59
CA ARG A 353 -6.26 5.69 18.12
C ARG A 353 -5.63 6.98 17.60
N ALA A 354 -5.96 8.12 18.19
CA ALA A 354 -5.33 9.39 17.81
C ALA A 354 -3.83 9.33 18.13
N GLU A 355 -3.46 9.00 19.36
CA GLU A 355 -2.05 8.83 19.78
C GLU A 355 -1.30 7.82 18.92
N TRP A 356 -1.95 6.71 18.54
CA TRP A 356 -1.41 5.72 17.61
C TRP A 356 -1.09 6.31 16.24
N ILE A 357 -2.00 7.10 15.65
CA ILE A 357 -1.76 7.72 14.34
C ILE A 357 -0.67 8.77 14.42
N GLU A 358 -0.66 9.57 15.48
CA GLU A 358 0.36 10.59 15.75
C GLU A 358 1.74 9.96 15.89
N ALA A 359 1.84 8.82 16.58
CA ALA A 359 3.06 8.03 16.67
C ALA A 359 3.56 7.54 15.30
N ILE A 360 2.65 7.12 14.41
CA ILE A 360 3.03 6.68 13.05
C ILE A 360 3.50 7.86 12.19
N LYS A 361 2.84 9.02 12.27
CA LYS A 361 3.29 10.25 11.59
C LYS A 361 4.66 10.68 12.10
N LEU A 362 4.87 10.66 13.42
CA LEU A 362 6.16 10.94 14.03
C LEU A 362 7.24 9.98 13.54
N ALA A 363 6.94 8.69 13.47
CA ALA A 363 7.85 7.69 12.93
C ALA A 363 8.22 7.98 11.46
N LEU A 364 7.25 8.38 10.63
CA LEU A 364 7.50 8.76 9.24
C LEU A 364 8.43 9.97 9.15
N ILE A 365 8.10 11.08 9.81
CA ILE A 365 8.90 12.31 9.74
C ILE A 365 10.31 12.09 10.30
N THR A 366 10.43 11.34 11.39
CA THR A 366 11.74 10.97 11.95
C THR A 366 12.55 10.15 10.96
N SER A 367 11.94 9.13 10.34
CA SER A 367 12.64 8.28 9.37
C SER A 367 13.05 9.04 8.11
N LEU A 368 12.25 10.03 7.69
CA LEU A 368 12.58 10.91 6.57
C LEU A 368 13.78 11.81 6.88
N GLN A 369 13.85 12.34 8.11
CA GLN A 369 15.00 13.15 8.55
C GLN A 369 16.27 12.31 8.59
N ASP A 370 16.20 11.14 9.23
CA ASP A 370 17.32 10.19 9.29
C ASP A 370 17.80 9.87 7.86
N PHE A 371 16.88 9.48 6.97
CA PHE A 371 17.18 9.15 5.57
C PHE A 371 17.77 10.33 4.78
N GLY A 372 17.16 11.52 4.87
CA GLY A 372 17.59 12.68 4.09
C GLY A 372 18.92 13.27 4.53
N TRP A 373 19.37 12.97 5.76
CA TRP A 373 20.67 13.41 6.28
C TRP A 373 21.79 12.38 6.10
N GLU A 374 21.49 11.15 5.69
CA GLU A 374 22.49 10.17 5.31
C GLU A 374 23.34 10.69 4.13
N GLN A 375 24.65 10.47 4.20
CA GLN A 375 25.62 11.04 3.26
C GLN A 375 25.29 10.71 1.80
N ASP A 376 24.90 9.46 1.54
CA ASP A 376 24.58 8.96 0.19
C ASP A 376 23.32 9.63 -0.39
N ASN A 377 22.44 10.18 0.47
CA ASN A 377 21.18 10.81 0.10
C ASN A 377 21.26 12.34 -0.02
N GLN A 378 22.44 12.93 0.17
CA GLN A 378 22.66 14.37 0.08
C GLN A 378 22.79 14.88 -1.36
N GLU A 379 23.26 14.02 -2.27
CA GLU A 379 23.63 14.43 -3.62
C GLU A 379 22.48 14.33 -4.64
N GLU A 380 21.53 13.42 -4.42
CA GLU A 380 20.41 13.19 -5.32
C GLU A 380 19.09 13.71 -4.73
N GLN A 381 18.21 14.23 -5.58
CA GLN A 381 16.86 14.58 -5.14
C GLN A 381 16.02 13.30 -5.01
N LYS A 382 15.50 13.05 -3.81
CA LYS A 382 14.47 12.03 -3.55
C LYS A 382 13.16 12.70 -3.17
N ILE A 383 12.04 12.18 -3.67
CA ILE A 383 10.71 12.71 -3.42
C ILE A 383 9.84 11.66 -2.74
N ILE A 384 9.31 11.97 -1.57
CA ILE A 384 8.43 11.09 -0.81
C ILE A 384 7.03 11.68 -0.79
N ILE A 385 6.06 10.96 -1.35
CA ILE A 385 4.66 11.38 -1.51
C ILE A 385 3.78 10.54 -0.59
N LEU A 386 3.38 11.11 0.53
CA LEU A 386 2.37 10.55 1.41
C LEU A 386 0.98 10.86 0.86
N THR A 387 0.20 9.81 0.57
CA THR A 387 -1.16 9.97 0.04
C THR A 387 -2.19 9.21 0.84
N ASP A 388 -3.36 9.82 1.02
CA ASP A 388 -4.58 9.12 1.40
C ASP A 388 -5.68 9.44 0.39
N LYS A 389 -6.75 8.63 0.36
CA LYS A 389 -7.80 8.77 -0.64
C LYS A 389 -8.54 10.10 -0.51
N ASP A 390 -8.82 10.51 0.72
CA ASP A 390 -9.82 11.54 0.98
C ASP A 390 -9.19 12.90 1.28
N GLN A 391 -8.08 12.92 2.04
CA GLN A 391 -7.39 14.16 2.44
C GLN A 391 -5.90 13.95 2.68
N PRO A 392 -5.05 14.99 2.57
CA PRO A 392 -3.64 14.90 2.93
C PRO A 392 -3.46 14.43 4.39
N PRO A 393 -2.67 13.37 4.66
CA PRO A 393 -2.56 12.83 6.03
C PRO A 393 -1.80 13.75 7.00
N ILE A 394 -0.89 14.55 6.46
CA ILE A 394 -0.14 15.58 7.19
C ILE A 394 -0.45 16.93 6.54
N ILE A 395 -0.81 17.91 7.37
CA ILE A 395 -1.10 19.28 6.96
C ILE A 395 -0.19 20.23 7.75
N PRO A 396 0.09 21.44 7.23
CA PRO A 396 0.90 22.41 7.96
C PRO A 396 0.24 22.75 9.31
N PRO A 397 1.03 22.95 10.39
CA PRO A 397 0.52 23.20 11.76
C PRO A 397 -0.40 24.42 11.92
N ARG A 398 -0.55 25.25 10.87
CA ARG A 398 -1.38 26.46 10.85
C ARG A 398 -2.45 26.45 9.76
N PHE A 399 -2.68 25.30 9.12
CA PHE A 399 -3.68 25.14 8.08
C PHE A 399 -4.90 24.45 8.65
N ASP A 400 -6.03 25.16 8.76
CA ASP A 400 -7.30 24.58 9.19
C ASP A 400 -8.13 24.25 7.94
N LEU A 401 -8.48 22.97 7.75
CA LEU A 401 -9.31 22.52 6.62
C LEU A 401 -10.79 22.91 6.80
N THR A 402 -11.16 23.56 7.92
CA THR A 402 -12.54 23.93 8.24
C THR A 402 -12.93 25.34 7.81
N THR A 403 -12.01 26.14 7.28
CA THR A 403 -12.36 27.42 6.63
C THR A 403 -12.55 27.22 5.12
N PRO A 404 -13.76 27.50 4.57
CA PRO A 404 -14.10 27.28 3.17
C PRO A 404 -13.36 28.19 2.18
#